data_AF-A0A672RUC8-F1
#
_entry.id   AF-A0A672RUC8-F1
#
_cell.length_a   1.000
_cell.length_b   1.000
_cell.length_c   1.000
_cell.angle_alpha   90.00
_cell.angle_beta   90.00
_cell.angle_gamma   90.00
#
_symmetry.space_group_name_H-M   'P 1'
#
loop_
_entity.id
_entity.type
_entity.pdbx_description
1 polymer ?
#
loop_
_entity_poly.entity_id
_entity_poly.type
_entity_poly.pdbx_seq_one_letter_code
_entity_poly.pdbx_strand_id
1 'polypeptide(L)'
;MSSSPGARYTQFVDGNYAALIQRVTSVMALADELKNRGMIHDEKYSGIVAEQTNQGKMRKLFEVLNSGDDQVKNAFYYALRNHEPALFRNLGKRIYSWC
;
A
#
# COMPACT_ATOMS: atom_id res chain seq x y z
N MET A 1 8.28 8.38 -24.42
CA MET A 1 8.24 7.19 -23.53
C MET A 1 7.00 7.30 -22.66
N SER A 2 5.91 6.64 -23.06
CA SER A 2 4.65 6.71 -22.34
C SER A 2 4.71 5.73 -21.17
N SER A 3 5.07 6.21 -19.98
CA SER A 3 5.00 5.40 -18.77
C SER A 3 3.55 4.96 -18.56
N SER A 4 3.30 3.64 -18.53
CA SER A 4 1.99 3.09 -18.22
C SER A 4 1.52 3.61 -16.86
N PRO A 5 0.22 3.93 -16.68
CA PRO A 5 -0.32 4.42 -15.40
C PRO A 5 0.06 3.54 -14.21
N GLY A 6 0.15 2.21 -14.40
CA GLY A 6 0.55 1.26 -13.36
C GLY A 6 1.97 1.50 -12.82
N ALA A 7 2.93 1.85 -13.70
CA ALA A 7 4.31 2.11 -13.27
C ALA A 7 4.40 3.31 -12.31
N ARG A 8 3.56 4.34 -12.51
CA ARG A 8 3.50 5.51 -11.62
C ARG A 8 2.91 5.18 -10.25
N TYR A 9 1.93 4.28 -10.19
CA TYR A 9 1.31 3.86 -8.94
C TYR A 9 2.25 2.97 -8.13
N THR A 10 2.90 2.00 -8.78
CA THR A 10 3.97 1.20 -8.17
C THR A 10 5.09 2.10 -7.63
N GLN A 11 5.56 3.07 -8.42
CA GLN A 11 6.59 4.01 -7.98
C GLN A 11 6.14 4.89 -6.80
N PHE A 12 4.87 5.30 -6.74
CA PHE A 12 4.33 6.04 -5.60
C PHE A 12 4.35 5.18 -4.33
N VAL A 13 3.92 3.93 -4.42
CA VAL A 13 3.84 3.00 -3.29
C VAL A 13 5.24 2.69 -2.78
N ASP A 14 6.17 2.34 -3.68
CA ASP A 14 7.55 2.01 -3.34
C ASP A 14 8.31 3.23 -2.82
N GLY A 15 8.16 4.39 -3.47
CA GLY A 15 8.81 5.64 -3.06
C GLY A 15 8.34 6.20 -1.71
N ASN A 16 7.15 5.79 -1.25
CA ASN A 16 6.61 6.19 0.06
C ASN A 16 6.68 5.08 1.11
N TYR A 17 7.33 3.95 0.83
CA TYR A 17 7.40 2.76 1.71
C TYR A 17 7.62 3.10 3.19
N ALA A 18 8.69 3.86 3.49
CA ALA A 18 9.03 4.21 4.87
C ALA A 18 7.96 5.08 5.54
N ALA A 19 7.36 6.02 4.80
CA ALA A 19 6.31 6.87 5.34
C ALA A 19 5.01 6.11 5.55
N LEU A 20 4.69 5.14 4.67
CA LEU A 20 3.52 4.29 4.78
C LEU A 20 3.61 3.39 6.02
N ILE A 21 4.77 2.76 6.25
CA ILE A 21 4.99 1.95 7.46
C ILE A 21 4.80 2.77 8.73
N GLN A 22 5.32 3.99 8.78
CA GLN A 22 5.31 4.80 9.99
C GLN A 22 3.96 5.47 10.27
N ARG A 23 3.18 5.79 9.22
CA ARG A 23 2.05 6.72 9.34
C ARG A 23 0.69 6.10 9.03
N VAL A 24 0.64 4.95 8.36
CA VAL A 24 -0.64 4.26 8.14
C VAL A 24 -1.12 3.70 9.47
N THR A 25 -2.31 4.13 9.89
CA THR A 25 -2.97 3.63 11.09
C THR A 25 -4.00 2.55 10.79
N SER A 26 -4.62 2.61 9.60
CA SER A 26 -5.72 1.72 9.20
C SER A 26 -5.24 0.54 8.35
N VAL A 27 -4.16 -0.14 8.75
CA VAL A 27 -3.54 -1.21 7.94
C VAL A 27 -4.51 -2.35 7.66
N MET A 28 -5.35 -2.72 8.62
CA MET A 28 -6.35 -3.78 8.45
C MET A 28 -7.40 -3.43 7.40
N ALA A 29 -7.86 -2.18 7.35
CA ALA A 29 -8.82 -1.74 6.34
C ALA A 29 -8.24 -1.86 4.91
N LEU A 30 -6.94 -1.54 4.75
CA LEU A 30 -6.24 -1.73 3.48
C LEU A 30 -6.11 -3.22 3.11
N ALA A 31 -5.77 -4.07 4.08
CA ALA A 31 -5.68 -5.51 3.88
C ALA A 31 -7.05 -6.13 3.55
N ASP A 32 -8.12 -5.67 4.20
CA ASP A 32 -9.50 -6.12 3.96
C ASP A 32 -9.96 -5.73 2.56
N GLU A 33 -9.69 -4.50 2.11
CA GLU A 33 -10.03 -4.08 0.74
C GLU A 33 -9.32 -4.94 -0.30
N LEU A 34 -8.04 -5.24 -0.08
CA LEU A 34 -7.28 -6.11 -0.98
C LEU A 34 -7.77 -7.56 -0.96
N LYS A 35 -8.11 -8.08 0.22
CA LYS A 35 -8.72 -9.41 0.37
C LYS A 35 -10.06 -9.49 -0.35
N ASN A 36 -10.94 -8.50 -0.16
CA ASN A 36 -12.26 -8.45 -0.80
C ASN A 36 -12.16 -8.35 -2.33
N ARG A 37 -11.09 -7.75 -2.85
CA ARG A 37 -10.78 -7.70 -4.29
C ARG A 37 -10.12 -8.98 -4.82
N GLY A 38 -9.88 -9.98 -3.98
CA GLY A 38 -9.21 -11.23 -4.35
C GLY A 38 -7.70 -11.09 -4.60
N MET A 39 -7.08 -9.99 -4.14
CA MET A 39 -5.66 -9.69 -4.37
C MET A 39 -4.74 -10.35 -3.34
N ILE A 40 -5.29 -10.81 -2.22
CA ILE A 40 -4.55 -11.46 -1.13
C ILE A 40 -5.30 -12.72 -0.71
N HIS A 41 -4.58 -13.83 -0.65
CA HIS A 41 -5.11 -15.10 -0.15
C HIS A 41 -5.11 -15.16 1.38
N ASP A 42 -5.96 -16.03 1.94
CA ASP A 42 -6.18 -16.16 3.38
C ASP A 42 -4.91 -16.41 4.19
N GLU A 43 -3.95 -17.17 3.66
CA GLU A 43 -2.67 -17.45 4.33
C GLU A 43 -1.88 -16.15 4.56
N LYS A 44 -1.70 -15.36 3.50
CA LYS A 44 -0.98 -14.08 3.56
C LYS A 44 -1.73 -13.07 4.43
N TYR A 45 -3.06 -13.03 4.32
CA TYR A 45 -3.90 -12.18 5.15
C TYR A 45 -3.77 -12.54 6.64
N SER A 46 -3.78 -13.83 6.99
CA SER A 46 -3.59 -14.29 8.36
C SER A 46 -2.22 -13.89 8.92
N GLY A 47 -1.17 -13.94 8.08
CA GLY A 47 0.16 -13.45 8.45
C GLY A 47 0.19 -11.95 8.75
N ILE A 48 -0.63 -11.14 8.07
CA ILE A 48 -0.80 -9.71 8.40
C ILE A 48 -1.54 -9.57 9.73
N VAL A 49 -2.66 -10.27 9.92
CA VAL A 49 -3.47 -10.20 11.16
C VAL A 49 -2.65 -10.57 12.40
N ALA A 50 -1.74 -11.53 12.28
CA ALA A 50 -0.91 -12.04 13.37
C ALA A 50 0.10 -11.02 13.93
N GLU A 51 0.42 -9.96 13.17
CA GLU A 51 1.34 -8.91 13.64
C GLU A 51 0.69 -8.04 14.73
N GLN A 52 1.46 -7.72 15.77
CA GLN A 52 0.93 -6.96 16.91
C GLN A 52 0.83 -5.46 16.62
N THR A 53 1.75 -4.93 15.81
CA THR A 53 1.89 -3.49 15.56
C THR A 53 1.45 -3.13 14.15
N ASN A 54 0.94 -1.92 13.95
CA ASN A 54 0.61 -1.43 12.61
C ASN A 54 1.84 -1.42 11.68
N GLN A 55 3.02 -1.13 12.21
CA GLN A 55 4.27 -1.18 11.45
C GLN A 55 4.59 -2.62 11.01
N GLY A 56 4.41 -3.61 11.88
CA GLY A 56 4.57 -5.04 11.55
C GLY A 56 3.58 -5.46 10.47
N LYS A 57 2.30 -5.16 10.67
CA LYS A 57 1.23 -5.40 9.69
C LYS A 57 1.56 -4.80 8.33
N MET A 58 2.04 -3.56 8.30
CA MET A 58 2.35 -2.86 7.07
C MET A 58 3.57 -3.47 6.35
N ARG A 59 4.59 -3.92 7.09
CA ARG A 59 5.73 -4.67 6.50
C ARG A 59 5.26 -5.97 5.88
N LYS A 60 4.42 -6.75 6.58
CA LYS A 60 3.83 -7.98 6.03
C LYS A 60 2.97 -7.71 4.80
N LEU A 61 2.17 -6.66 4.84
CA LEU A 61 1.37 -6.26 3.69
C LEU A 61 2.28 -5.94 2.49
N PHE A 62 3.38 -5.22 2.69
CA PHE A 62 4.36 -4.96 1.63
C PHE A 62 5.06 -6.23 1.09
N GLU A 63 5.33 -7.23 1.93
CA GLU A 63 5.84 -8.53 1.45
C GLU A 63 4.85 -9.13 0.42
N VAL A 64 3.55 -9.03 0.69
CA VAL A 64 2.50 -9.46 -0.24
C VAL A 64 2.51 -8.62 -1.52
N LEU A 65 2.54 -7.28 -1.39
CA LEU A 65 2.57 -6.36 -2.54
C LEU A 65 3.78 -6.60 -3.45
N ASN A 66 4.94 -6.95 -2.89
CA ASN A 66 6.16 -7.22 -3.64
C ASN A 66 6.21 -8.62 -4.24
N SER A 67 5.47 -9.58 -3.67
CA SER A 67 5.33 -10.92 -4.23
C SER A 67 4.27 -11.01 -5.34
N GLY A 68 3.36 -10.03 -5.39
CA GLY A 68 2.31 -9.93 -6.40
C GLY A 68 2.75 -9.20 -7.67
N ASP A 69 1.81 -9.02 -8.59
CA ASP A 69 2.00 -8.25 -9.80
C ASP A 69 1.72 -6.74 -9.58
N ASP A 70 1.92 -5.93 -10.62
CA ASP A 70 1.60 -4.51 -10.59
C ASP A 70 0.11 -4.25 -10.27
N GLN A 71 -0.80 -5.20 -10.53
CA GLN A 71 -2.21 -5.03 -10.22
C GLN A 71 -2.46 -4.99 -8.71
N VAL A 72 -1.76 -5.82 -7.93
CA VAL A 72 -1.84 -5.81 -6.46
C VAL A 72 -1.36 -4.46 -5.90
N LYS A 73 -0.25 -3.91 -6.41
CA LYS A 73 0.24 -2.58 -6.02
C LYS A 73 -0.70 -1.45 -6.45
N ASN A 74 -1.30 -1.54 -7.64
CA ASN A 74 -2.30 -0.59 -8.11
C ASN A 74 -3.55 -0.61 -7.22
N ALA A 75 -4.02 -1.79 -6.84
CA ALA A 75 -5.16 -1.94 -5.92
C ALA A 75 -4.85 -1.31 -4.55
N PHE A 76 -3.63 -1.52 -4.04
CA PHE A 76 -3.20 -0.91 -2.78
C PHE A 76 -3.16 0.62 -2.87
N TYR A 77 -2.69 1.19 -3.99
CA TYR A 77 -2.70 2.63 -4.22
C TYR A 77 -4.12 3.21 -4.11
N TYR A 78 -5.13 2.55 -4.70
CA TYR A 78 -6.51 2.99 -4.58
C TYR A 78 -7.06 2.81 -3.16
N ALA A 79 -6.72 1.70 -2.50
CA ALA A 79 -7.13 1.47 -1.11
C ALA A 79 -6.58 2.56 -0.18
N LEU A 80 -5.31 2.91 -0.34
CA LEU A 80 -4.68 4.00 0.41
C LEU A 80 -5.39 5.34 0.16
N ARG A 81 -5.75 5.64 -1.09
CA ARG A 81 -6.51 6.85 -1.43
C ARG A 81 -7.89 6.90 -0.76
N ASN A 82 -8.54 5.75 -0.60
CA ASN A 82 -9.90 5.65 -0.06
C ASN A 82 -9.91 5.67 1.48
N HIS A 83 -9.03 4.89 2.10
CA HIS A 83 -9.02 4.71 3.56
C HIS A 83 -8.15 5.72 4.29
N GLU A 84 -7.13 6.27 3.64
CA GLU A 84 -6.18 7.22 4.24
C GLU A 84 -6.00 8.47 3.35
N PRO A 85 -7.09 9.18 2.95
CA PRO A 85 -7.03 10.25 1.94
C PRO A 85 -6.14 11.44 2.36
N ALA A 86 -6.08 11.73 3.66
CA ALA A 86 -5.23 12.80 4.19
C ALA A 86 -3.74 12.45 4.06
N LEU A 87 -3.37 11.22 4.44
CA LEU A 87 -2.00 10.71 4.28
C LEU A 87 -1.64 10.63 2.79
N PHE A 88 -2.51 10.07 1.96
CA PHE A 88 -2.32 9.97 0.53
C PHE A 88 -2.01 11.33 -0.12
N ARG A 89 -2.80 12.37 0.19
CA ARG A 89 -2.55 13.74 -0.29
C ARG A 89 -1.21 14.29 0.23
N ASN A 90 -0.86 14.01 1.48
CA ASN A 90 0.39 14.47 2.08
C ASN A 90 1.62 13.82 1.42
N LEU A 91 1.56 12.53 1.12
CA LEU A 91 2.62 11.79 0.43
C LEU A 91 2.76 12.23 -1.04
N GLY A 92 1.64 12.50 -1.72
CA GLY A 92 1.64 13.07 -3.07
C GLY A 92 2.38 14.40 -3.15
N LYS A 93 2.16 15.30 -2.17
CA LYS A 93 2.85 16.60 -2.13
C LYS A 93 4.36 16.47 -1.91
N ARG A 94 4.82 15.48 -1.15
CA ARG A 94 6.26 15.29 -0.86
C ARG A 94 7.06 14.93 -2.11
N ILE A 95 6.48 14.21 -3.05
CA ILE A 95 7.14 13.84 -4.31
C ILE A 95 7.31 15.07 -5.25
N TYR A 96 6.44 16.08 -5.14
CA TYR A 96 6.53 17.33 -5.93
C TYR A 96 7.30 18.47 -5.23
N SER A 97 7.98 18.19 -4.10
CA SER A 97 8.72 19.19 -3.33
C SER A 97 10.23 18.95 -3.37
N TRP A 98 10.76 18.61 -4.55
CA TRP A 98 12.18 18.68 -4.87
C TRP A 98 12.31 19.63 -6.08
N CYS A 99 12.35 20.93 -5.78
CA CYS A 99 12.98 21.94 -6.62
C CYS A 99 14.30 22.33 -5.94
#